data_AF-A0A819J1S9-F1
#
_entry.id   AF-A0A819J1S9-F1
#
_cell.length_a   1.000
_cell.length_b   1.000
_cell.length_c   1.000
_cell.angle_alpha   90.00
_cell.angle_beta   90.00
_cell.angle_gamma   90.00
#
_symmetry.space_group_name_H-M   'P 1'
#
loop_
_entity.id
_entity.type
_entity.pdbx_description
1 polymer ?
#
loop_
_entity_poly.entity_id
_entity_poly.type
_entity_poly.pdbx_seq_one_letter_code
_entity_poly.pdbx_strand_id
1 'polypeptide(L)'
;MRGFLAEEVPTSDEANTALYRRSIRTIDDDVIDETQPITQRVTRTTTTRSRFRCPYVRFPRWCFWLWLLLLLALLATVLGVGIGLGSRKKSIYESCSSQSICMNNAVCTNGYCLCNSGYFYDSTLGLCITEVGLGHACTADNQCFTNALCTNGICRCITNYYPDPTTGQCAVEKTYGQSCTYDVECAFTFECISSVCTCNSTRYYSTLTSQCEKLGEPNEDTCM
;
A
#
# COMPACT_ATOMS: atom_id res chain seq x y z
N MET A 1 33.99 -9.48 -50.61
CA MET A 1 35.12 -10.05 -49.83
C MET A 1 34.55 -10.83 -48.66
N ARG A 2 34.91 -12.12 -48.60
CA ARG A 2 35.13 -12.98 -47.41
C ARG A 2 34.03 -12.95 -46.33
N GLY A 3 33.28 -14.02 -46.10
CA GLY A 3 33.77 -15.39 -45.79
C GLY A 3 34.00 -15.46 -44.27
N PHE A 4 33.58 -16.44 -43.49
CA PHE A 4 33.60 -17.92 -43.61
C PHE A 4 32.56 -18.46 -42.59
N LEU A 5 31.67 -19.42 -42.92
CA LEU A 5 31.83 -20.90 -42.93
C LEU A 5 32.15 -21.47 -41.53
N ALA A 6 31.18 -22.18 -40.92
CA ALA A 6 31.09 -23.65 -40.81
C ALA A 6 31.84 -24.14 -39.54
N GLU A 7 31.55 -25.23 -38.85
CA GLU A 7 31.32 -26.60 -39.30
C GLU A 7 30.95 -27.48 -38.07
N GLU A 8 30.02 -28.40 -38.28
CA GLU A 8 29.91 -29.83 -37.88
C GLU A 8 30.58 -30.43 -36.60
N VAL A 9 29.73 -31.14 -35.81
CA VAL A 9 29.79 -32.58 -35.36
C VAL A 9 31.21 -33.21 -35.31
N PRO A 10 31.69 -33.86 -34.20
CA PRO A 10 31.21 -35.22 -33.84
C PRO A 10 31.41 -35.75 -32.39
N THR A 11 30.68 -36.85 -32.12
CA THR A 11 31.02 -38.11 -31.40
C THR A 11 31.77 -38.15 -30.06
N SER A 12 31.09 -38.84 -29.14
CA SER A 12 31.52 -39.97 -28.30
C SER A 12 32.57 -39.81 -27.19
N ASP A 13 32.26 -40.51 -26.09
CA ASP A 13 33.17 -41.09 -25.10
C ASP A 13 33.80 -40.07 -24.12
N GLU A 14 33.94 -40.30 -22.82
CA GLU A 14 33.77 -41.43 -21.93
C GLU A 14 34.05 -40.84 -20.52
N ALA A 15 33.24 -41.15 -19.51
CA ALA A 15 33.74 -41.30 -18.13
C ALA A 15 32.66 -41.86 -17.19
N ASN A 16 32.54 -43.19 -17.25
CA ASN A 16 32.61 -44.08 -16.08
C ASN A 16 31.49 -44.01 -15.03
N THR A 17 30.44 -44.78 -15.29
CA THR A 17 30.17 -46.05 -14.61
C THR A 17 30.82 -46.27 -13.23
N ALA A 18 30.01 -46.22 -12.18
CA ALA A 18 30.19 -47.07 -11.00
C ALA A 18 28.82 -47.60 -10.56
N LEU A 19 28.64 -48.88 -10.84
CA LEU A 19 27.48 -49.73 -10.56
C LEU A 19 27.33 -49.97 -9.04
N TYR A 20 26.11 -49.83 -8.51
CA TYR A 20 25.61 -50.85 -7.58
C TYR A 20 24.16 -51.18 -7.88
N ARG A 21 24.02 -52.19 -8.74
CA ARG A 21 22.80 -52.90 -9.10
C ARG A 21 22.30 -53.64 -7.85
N ARG A 22 21.16 -53.24 -7.27
CA ARG A 22 20.41 -54.10 -6.34
C ARG A 22 19.33 -54.83 -7.13
N SER A 23 19.63 -56.08 -7.46
CA SER A 23 18.73 -57.05 -8.08
C SER A 23 17.55 -57.36 -7.16
N ILE A 24 16.33 -57.08 -7.61
CA ILE A 24 15.13 -57.78 -7.12
C ILE A 24 14.73 -58.72 -8.25
N ARG A 25 15.09 -60.00 -8.12
CA ARG A 25 14.49 -61.07 -8.93
C ARG A 25 13.13 -61.36 -8.32
N THR A 26 12.06 -61.05 -9.05
CA THR A 26 10.79 -61.76 -8.93
C THR A 26 10.91 -62.96 -9.86
N ILE A 27 11.06 -64.15 -9.28
CA ILE A 27 10.89 -65.42 -9.97
C ILE A 27 9.41 -65.76 -9.77
N ASP A 28 8.62 -65.53 -10.81
CA ASP A 28 7.39 -66.26 -11.06
C ASP A 28 7.49 -66.75 -12.51
N ASP A 29 6.89 -67.92 -12.75
CA ASP A 29 6.83 -68.70 -14.00
C ASP A 29 7.85 -69.86 -14.13
N ASP A 30 7.47 -71.01 -13.58
CA ASP A 30 7.77 -72.33 -14.16
C ASP A 30 6.44 -73.09 -14.15
N VAL A 31 5.72 -73.13 -15.28
CA VAL A 31 5.83 -74.14 -16.34
C VAL A 31 5.64 -75.56 -15.80
N ILE A 32 4.52 -76.14 -16.22
CA ILE A 32 4.12 -77.53 -16.03
C ILE A 32 5.04 -78.41 -16.88
N ASP A 33 5.71 -79.38 -16.27
CA ASP A 33 6.12 -80.59 -16.99
C ASP A 33 6.06 -81.82 -16.09
N GLU A 34 5.43 -82.87 -16.61
CA GLU A 34 5.34 -84.18 -16.00
C GLU A 34 6.66 -84.92 -16.20
N THR A 35 7.19 -85.57 -15.16
CA THR A 35 7.78 -86.92 -15.27
C THR A 35 8.15 -87.50 -13.90
N GLN A 36 7.77 -88.75 -13.70
CA GLN A 36 7.96 -89.62 -12.51
C GLN A 36 9.42 -90.07 -12.34
N PRO A 37 9.73 -91.01 -11.40
CA PRO A 37 9.60 -91.05 -9.94
C PRO A 37 11.02 -91.10 -9.29
N ILE A 38 11.19 -91.27 -7.97
CA ILE A 38 12.02 -92.25 -7.18
C ILE A 38 12.33 -91.72 -5.75
N THR A 39 11.78 -92.43 -4.75
CA THR A 39 12.30 -92.71 -3.39
C THR A 39 13.15 -91.67 -2.62
N GLN A 40 12.64 -91.18 -1.49
CA GLN A 40 13.24 -91.47 -0.17
C GLN A 40 12.36 -91.05 1.01
N ARG A 41 12.41 -91.89 2.05
CA ARG A 41 11.66 -91.83 3.30
C ARG A 41 12.30 -90.77 4.20
N VAL A 42 11.58 -89.71 4.59
CA VAL A 42 12.03 -88.80 5.66
C VAL A 42 10.92 -88.58 6.68
N THR A 43 11.35 -88.76 7.91
CA THR A 43 10.66 -88.91 9.19
C THR A 43 9.70 -87.76 9.50
N ARG A 44 8.51 -88.10 10.01
CA ARG A 44 7.55 -87.14 10.59
C ARG A 44 8.20 -86.46 11.79
N THR A 45 8.60 -85.20 11.64
CA THR A 45 8.70 -84.25 12.74
C THR A 45 7.48 -83.34 12.68
N THR A 46 6.56 -83.54 13.62
CA THR A 46 5.44 -82.62 13.86
C THR A 46 5.98 -81.32 14.44
N THR A 47 6.51 -80.44 13.59
CA THR A 47 6.69 -79.04 13.93
C THR A 47 5.37 -78.34 13.63
N THR A 48 4.65 -77.95 14.68
CA THR A 48 3.49 -77.06 14.63
C THR A 48 3.90 -75.74 13.97
N ARG A 49 3.71 -75.64 12.66
CA ARG A 49 3.88 -74.38 11.91
C ARG A 49 2.72 -73.47 12.31
N SER A 50 2.96 -72.59 13.27
CA SER A 50 2.05 -71.50 13.60
C SER A 50 1.79 -70.68 12.33
N ARG A 51 0.54 -70.66 11.87
CA ARG A 51 0.10 -69.71 10.85
C ARG A 51 0.15 -68.32 11.48
N PHE A 52 1.21 -67.55 11.22
CA PHE A 52 1.18 -66.10 11.44
C PHE A 52 0.21 -65.50 10.42
N ARG A 53 -1.08 -65.48 10.77
CA ARG A 53 -2.06 -64.58 10.18
C ARG A 53 -1.66 -63.17 10.63
N CYS A 54 -1.34 -62.29 9.69
CA CYS A 54 -1.19 -60.87 10.01
C CYS A 54 -2.49 -60.39 10.68
N PRO A 55 -2.45 -59.82 11.90
CA PRO A 55 -3.63 -59.21 12.47
C PRO A 55 -3.93 -57.98 11.62
N TYR A 56 -4.99 -58.06 10.81
CA TYR A 56 -5.59 -56.86 10.23
C TYR A 56 -6.13 -56.05 11.41
N VAL A 57 -5.34 -55.07 11.85
CA VAL A 57 -5.77 -54.09 12.85
C VAL A 57 -6.91 -53.33 12.21
N ARG A 58 -8.14 -53.63 12.64
CA ARG A 58 -9.35 -52.97 12.16
C ARG A 58 -9.31 -51.55 12.68
N PHE A 59 -8.64 -50.67 11.92
CA PHE A 59 -8.50 -49.27 12.29
C PHE A 59 -9.89 -48.69 12.49
N PRO A 60 -10.19 -48.20 13.70
CA PRO A 60 -11.52 -47.76 14.00
C PRO A 60 -11.86 -46.57 13.09
N ARG A 61 -13.07 -46.55 12.52
CA ARG A 61 -13.45 -45.53 11.52
C ARG A 61 -13.20 -44.11 12.03
N TRP A 62 -13.29 -43.88 13.34
CA TRP A 62 -13.01 -42.62 14.03
C TRP A 62 -11.58 -42.10 13.81
N CYS A 63 -10.57 -42.95 13.65
CA CYS A 63 -9.21 -42.51 13.30
C CYS A 63 -9.14 -41.85 11.91
N PHE A 64 -9.90 -42.37 10.94
CA PHE A 64 -9.98 -41.77 9.60
C PHE A 64 -10.68 -40.41 9.64
N TRP A 65 -11.77 -40.29 10.41
CA TRP A 65 -12.44 -39.01 10.63
C TRP A 65 -11.56 -38.00 11.35
N LEU A 66 -10.77 -38.41 12.35
CA LEU A 66 -9.80 -37.53 13.02
C LEU A 66 -8.71 -37.04 12.07
N TRP A 67 -8.20 -37.92 11.21
CA TRP A 67 -7.19 -37.55 10.23
C TRP A 67 -7.74 -36.62 9.14
N LEU A 68 -8.98 -36.86 8.70
CA LEU A 68 -9.69 -35.98 7.79
C LEU A 68 -9.95 -34.59 8.41
N LEU A 69 -10.34 -34.52 9.69
CA LEU A 69 -10.54 -33.25 10.39
C LEU A 69 -9.22 -32.47 10.55
N LEU A 70 -8.11 -33.16 10.86
CA LEU A 70 -6.79 -32.55 10.89
C LEU A 70 -6.35 -32.04 9.50
N LEU A 71 -6.59 -32.81 8.45
CA LEU A 71 -6.28 -32.42 7.08
C LEU A 71 -7.12 -31.23 6.63
N LEU A 72 -8.41 -31.18 6.97
CA LEU A 72 -9.28 -30.03 6.68
C LEU A 72 -8.87 -28.78 7.46
N ALA A 73 -8.43 -28.92 8.71
CA ALA A 73 -7.90 -27.81 9.49
C ALA A 73 -6.59 -27.26 8.90
N LEU A 74 -5.66 -28.14 8.49
CA LEU A 74 -4.43 -27.74 7.80
C LEU A 74 -4.71 -27.12 6.43
N LEU A 75 -5.69 -27.63 5.70
CA LEU A 75 -6.11 -27.01 4.44
C LEU A 75 -6.75 -25.65 4.70
N ALA A 76 -7.54 -25.46 5.76
CA ALA A 76 -8.12 -24.16 6.09
C ALA A 76 -7.07 -23.12 6.52
N THR A 77 -5.99 -23.53 7.19
CA THR A 77 -4.86 -22.64 7.53
C THR A 77 -4.01 -22.30 6.30
N VAL A 78 -3.77 -23.27 5.41
CA VAL A 78 -2.99 -23.08 4.17
C VAL A 78 -3.79 -22.30 3.12
N LEU A 79 -5.10 -22.52 3.01
CA LEU A 79 -6.00 -21.76 2.13
C LEU A 79 -6.36 -20.39 2.70
N GLY A 80 -5.79 -20.01 3.84
CA GLY A 80 -5.91 -18.66 4.37
C GLY A 80 -7.35 -18.25 4.60
N VAL A 81 -8.10 -19.01 5.39
CA VAL A 81 -9.23 -18.40 6.12
C VAL A 81 -8.61 -17.52 7.20
N GLY A 82 -8.03 -16.40 6.77
CA GLY A 82 -7.72 -15.29 7.64
C GLY A 82 -9.05 -14.86 8.23
N ILE A 83 -9.31 -15.26 9.48
CA ILE A 83 -10.39 -14.70 10.27
C ILE A 83 -9.97 -13.26 10.52
N GLY A 84 -10.24 -12.39 9.53
CA GLY A 84 -9.92 -10.99 9.58
C GLY A 84 -10.75 -10.36 10.69
N LEU A 85 -10.18 -10.30 11.89
CA LEU A 85 -10.62 -9.40 12.96
C LEU A 85 -10.26 -7.97 12.53
N GLY A 86 -10.86 -7.51 11.43
CA GLY A 86 -10.80 -6.14 10.99
C GLY A 86 -11.72 -5.34 11.89
N SER A 87 -11.16 -4.61 12.85
CA SER A 87 -11.91 -3.60 13.59
C SER A 87 -12.56 -2.64 12.60
N ARG A 88 -13.88 -2.42 12.71
CA ARG A 88 -14.53 -1.37 11.91
C ARG A 88 -13.85 -0.04 12.23
N LYS A 89 -13.40 0.63 11.18
CA LYS A 89 -12.88 1.99 11.31
C LYS A 89 -14.02 2.95 11.67
N LYS A 90 -13.73 3.90 12.55
CA LYS A 90 -14.65 4.94 13.01
C LYS A 90 -14.79 6.06 11.98
N SER A 91 -15.97 6.65 11.90
CA SER A 91 -16.31 7.79 11.06
C SER A 91 -15.76 9.10 11.61
N ILE A 92 -15.95 10.19 10.86
CA ILE A 92 -15.59 11.56 11.27
C ILE A 92 -16.44 12.00 12.47
N TYR A 93 -15.81 12.74 13.38
CA TYR A 93 -16.35 13.18 14.68
C TYR A 93 -16.62 12.07 15.70
N GLU A 94 -16.25 10.83 15.43
CA GLU A 94 -16.24 9.79 16.45
C GLU A 94 -14.98 9.87 17.33
N SER A 95 -15.13 9.50 18.60
CA SER A 95 -14.01 9.48 19.55
C SER A 95 -12.96 8.44 19.15
N CYS A 96 -11.69 8.79 19.22
CA CYS A 96 -10.58 7.92 18.84
C CYS A 96 -9.49 7.93 19.92
N SER A 97 -8.82 6.77 20.07
CA SER A 97 -7.67 6.61 20.96
C SER A 97 -6.34 6.54 20.20
N SER A 98 -6.39 6.21 18.91
CA SER A 98 -5.23 6.11 18.02
C SER A 98 -5.64 6.41 16.58
N GLN A 99 -4.65 6.76 15.75
CA GLN A 99 -4.87 7.06 14.33
C GLN A 99 -5.38 5.84 13.53
N SER A 100 -5.02 4.62 13.92
CA SER A 100 -5.40 3.39 13.22
C SER A 100 -6.89 3.04 13.32
N ILE A 101 -7.61 3.66 14.25
CA ILE A 101 -9.05 3.44 14.47
C ILE A 101 -9.89 4.25 13.47
N CYS A 102 -9.37 5.38 12.97
CA CYS A 102 -10.11 6.24 12.06
C CYS A 102 -10.20 5.64 10.65
N MET A 103 -11.25 6.04 9.92
CA MET A 103 -11.43 5.73 8.50
C MET A 103 -10.24 6.16 7.62
N ASN A 104 -10.22 5.69 6.38
CA ASN A 104 -9.15 6.05 5.45
C ASN A 104 -9.13 7.57 5.23
N ASN A 105 -7.91 8.13 5.08
CA ASN A 105 -7.66 9.56 4.94
C ASN A 105 -8.16 10.41 6.12
N ALA A 106 -8.33 9.81 7.29
CA ALA A 106 -8.65 10.49 8.54
C ALA A 106 -7.55 10.28 9.59
N VAL A 107 -7.37 11.29 10.43
CA VAL A 107 -6.40 11.32 11.52
C VAL A 107 -7.13 11.60 12.84
N CYS A 108 -6.64 11.00 13.93
CA CYS A 108 -7.15 11.25 15.27
C CYS A 108 -6.56 12.56 15.81
N THR A 109 -7.38 13.61 15.89
CA THR A 109 -6.98 14.94 16.35
C THR A 109 -7.89 15.35 17.51
N ASN A 110 -7.30 15.77 18.64
CA ASN A 110 -8.03 16.13 19.86
C ASN A 110 -9.02 15.05 20.35
N GLY A 111 -8.69 13.77 20.12
CA GLY A 111 -9.53 12.64 20.52
C GLY A 111 -10.71 12.37 19.59
N TYR A 112 -10.80 13.02 18.43
CA TYR A 112 -11.82 12.77 17.41
C TYR A 112 -11.20 12.50 16.04
N CYS A 113 -11.84 11.65 15.23
CA CYS A 113 -11.43 11.42 13.86
C CYS A 113 -11.81 12.64 12.99
N LEU A 114 -10.83 13.24 12.33
CA LEU A 114 -11.00 14.31 11.35
C LEU A 114 -10.33 13.92 10.04
N CYS A 115 -10.80 14.44 8.91
CA CYS A 115 -10.09 14.22 7.64
C CYS A 115 -8.67 14.80 7.73
N ASN A 116 -7.73 14.09 7.12
CA ASN A 116 -6.34 14.52 7.05
C ASN A 116 -6.22 15.77 6.16
N SER A 117 -5.09 16.48 6.25
CA SER A 117 -4.84 17.64 5.39
C SER A 117 -4.93 17.27 3.91
N GLY A 118 -5.61 18.12 3.11
CA GLY A 118 -5.88 17.85 1.70
C GLY A 118 -7.12 16.99 1.45
N TYR A 119 -7.89 16.66 2.50
CA TYR A 119 -9.14 15.91 2.40
C TYR A 119 -10.26 16.59 3.17
N PHE A 120 -11.46 16.58 2.59
CA PHE A 120 -12.69 17.01 3.26
C PHE A 120 -13.68 15.87 3.41
N TYR A 121 -14.59 16.02 4.38
CA TYR A 121 -15.63 15.03 4.62
C TYR A 121 -16.82 15.24 3.68
N ASP A 122 -17.04 14.28 2.79
CA ASP A 122 -18.23 14.23 1.96
C ASP A 122 -19.33 13.44 2.68
N SER A 123 -20.36 14.16 3.14
CA SER A 123 -21.51 13.57 3.83
C SER A 123 -22.36 12.65 2.97
N THR A 124 -22.32 12.77 1.64
CA THR A 124 -23.08 11.93 0.70
C THR A 124 -22.42 10.57 0.53
N LEU A 125 -21.08 10.55 0.47
CA LEU A 125 -20.29 9.33 0.35
C LEU A 125 -19.94 8.73 1.72
N GLY A 126 -20.01 9.52 2.79
CA GLY A 126 -19.55 9.14 4.13
C GLY A 126 -18.04 8.91 4.20
N LEU A 127 -17.27 9.60 3.36
CA LEU A 127 -15.83 9.36 3.18
C LEU A 127 -15.02 10.67 3.14
N CYS A 128 -13.74 10.61 3.47
CA CYS A 128 -12.79 11.71 3.30
C CYS A 128 -12.26 11.64 1.86
N ILE A 129 -12.66 12.62 1.05
CA ILE A 129 -12.25 12.74 -0.35
C ILE A 129 -11.34 13.95 -0.51
N THR A 130 -10.57 13.98 -1.59
CA THR A 130 -9.58 15.04 -1.84
C THR A 130 -10.25 16.41 -1.96
N GLU A 131 -9.63 17.42 -1.35
CA GLU A 131 -10.03 18.82 -1.49
C GLU A 131 -10.03 19.27 -2.96
N VAL A 132 -10.91 20.23 -3.25
CA VAL A 132 -11.08 20.87 -4.55
C VAL A 132 -10.02 21.94 -4.72
N GLY A 133 -9.32 21.86 -5.85
CA GLY A 133 -8.24 22.79 -6.18
C GLY A 133 -8.70 24.23 -6.44
N LEU A 134 -7.76 25.16 -6.36
CA LEU A 134 -8.01 26.57 -6.66
C LEU A 134 -8.49 26.74 -8.10
N GLY A 135 -9.47 27.63 -8.31
CA GLY A 135 -10.05 27.87 -9.64
C GLY A 135 -11.07 26.81 -10.09
N HIS A 136 -11.28 25.75 -9.32
CA HIS A 136 -12.31 24.74 -9.62
C HIS A 136 -13.64 25.01 -8.93
N ALA A 137 -14.69 24.42 -9.51
CA ALA A 137 -16.05 24.58 -9.03
C ALA A 137 -16.26 23.93 -7.67
N CYS A 138 -16.96 24.62 -6.79
CA CYS A 138 -17.31 24.16 -5.44
C CYS A 138 -18.75 24.53 -5.11
N THR A 139 -19.30 23.85 -4.11
CA THR A 139 -20.66 24.12 -3.59
C THR A 139 -20.66 24.54 -2.13
N ALA A 140 -19.59 24.23 -1.40
CA ALA A 140 -19.41 24.58 0.00
C ALA A 140 -17.94 24.88 0.29
N ASP A 141 -17.70 25.73 1.29
CA ASP A 141 -16.37 26.20 1.68
C ASP A 141 -15.42 25.07 2.10
N ASN A 142 -15.95 24.09 2.83
CA ASN A 142 -15.17 22.95 3.33
C ASN A 142 -14.67 22.02 2.22
N GLN A 143 -15.11 22.19 0.97
CA GLN A 143 -14.63 21.39 -0.16
C GLN A 143 -13.29 21.90 -0.67
N CYS A 144 -12.98 23.18 -0.49
CA CYS A 144 -11.79 23.80 -1.03
C CYS A 144 -10.52 23.42 -0.25
N PHE A 145 -9.37 23.66 -0.87
CA PHE A 145 -8.08 23.49 -0.19
C PHE A 145 -8.02 24.23 1.14
N THR A 146 -7.15 23.75 2.04
CA THR A 146 -6.81 24.47 3.27
C THR A 146 -6.46 25.93 2.97
N ASN A 147 -7.04 26.86 3.76
CA ASN A 147 -6.96 28.31 3.57
C ASN A 147 -7.63 28.85 2.27
N ALA A 148 -8.60 28.11 1.72
CA ALA A 148 -9.47 28.58 0.64
C ALA A 148 -10.96 28.46 1.03
N LEU A 149 -11.79 29.28 0.40
CA LEU A 149 -13.25 29.29 0.54
C LEU A 149 -13.92 29.27 -0.83
N CYS A 150 -15.17 28.83 -0.84
CA CYS A 150 -15.98 28.74 -2.04
C CYS A 150 -16.62 30.09 -2.35
N THR A 151 -15.93 30.89 -3.16
CA THR A 151 -16.40 32.23 -3.52
C THR A 151 -16.96 32.21 -4.94
N ASN A 152 -18.25 32.57 -5.09
CA ASN A 152 -18.96 32.53 -6.38
C ASN A 152 -18.90 31.14 -7.06
N GLY A 153 -18.99 30.07 -6.25
CA GLY A 153 -18.93 28.69 -6.74
C GLY A 153 -17.54 28.25 -7.21
N ILE A 154 -16.48 29.00 -6.89
CA ILE A 154 -15.10 28.68 -7.23
C ILE A 154 -14.22 28.76 -5.98
N CYS A 155 -13.31 27.80 -5.80
CA CYS A 155 -12.35 27.83 -4.69
C CYS A 155 -11.32 28.96 -4.87
N ARG A 156 -11.25 29.86 -3.89
CA ARG A 156 -10.32 31.00 -3.85
C ARG A 156 -9.66 31.09 -2.47
N CYS A 157 -8.40 31.52 -2.42
CA CYS A 157 -7.69 31.72 -1.16
C CYS A 157 -8.40 32.76 -0.28
N ILE A 158 -8.35 32.53 1.04
CA ILE A 158 -8.84 33.49 2.03
C ILE A 158 -7.93 34.72 2.11
N THR A 159 -8.39 35.77 2.78
CA THR A 159 -7.61 36.98 3.04
C THR A 159 -6.26 36.65 3.71
N ASN A 160 -5.20 37.36 3.32
CA ASN A 160 -3.80 37.13 3.74
C ASN A 160 -3.15 35.88 3.13
N TYR A 161 -3.79 35.24 2.15
CA TYR A 161 -3.22 34.13 1.40
C TYR A 161 -3.36 34.37 -0.10
N TYR A 162 -2.34 33.94 -0.85
CA TYR A 162 -2.30 34.03 -2.29
C TYR A 162 -2.20 32.64 -2.94
N PRO A 163 -2.71 32.48 -4.18
CA PRO A 163 -2.53 31.24 -4.94
C PRO A 163 -1.07 31.10 -5.37
N ASP A 164 -0.34 30.19 -4.75
CA ASP A 164 1.06 29.91 -5.10
C ASP A 164 1.10 29.05 -6.39
N PRO A 165 1.67 29.56 -7.50
CA PRO A 165 1.72 28.84 -8.76
C PRO A 165 2.64 27.62 -8.73
N THR A 166 3.55 27.52 -7.75
CA THR A 166 4.49 26.41 -7.64
C THR A 166 3.89 25.21 -6.91
N THR A 167 3.15 25.45 -5.84
CA THR A 167 2.51 24.41 -5.03
C THR A 167 1.06 24.14 -5.44
N GLY A 168 0.41 25.10 -6.12
CA GLY A 168 -1.02 25.05 -6.42
C GLY A 168 -1.92 25.22 -5.18
N GLN A 169 -1.34 25.66 -4.06
CA GLN A 169 -2.04 25.85 -2.78
C GLN A 169 -2.05 27.33 -2.36
N CYS A 170 -2.78 27.63 -1.30
CA CYS A 170 -2.79 28.95 -0.70
C CYS A 170 -1.59 29.14 0.22
N ALA A 171 -0.65 30.00 -0.18
CA ALA A 171 0.49 30.39 0.63
C ALA A 171 0.22 31.73 1.32
N VAL A 172 0.88 31.98 2.45
CA VAL A 172 0.72 33.23 3.21
C VAL A 172 1.28 34.40 2.39
N GLU A 173 0.51 35.48 2.28
CA GLU A 173 0.94 36.73 1.63
C GLU A 173 2.23 37.28 2.25
N LYS A 174 3.08 37.83 1.40
CA LYS A 174 4.38 38.37 1.76
C LYS A 174 4.27 39.82 2.22
N THR A 175 4.97 40.15 3.29
CA THR A 175 4.97 41.48 3.91
C THR A 175 6.10 42.36 3.38
N TYR A 176 6.10 43.63 3.79
CA TYR A 176 7.12 44.60 3.40
C TYR A 176 8.56 44.08 3.58
N GLY A 177 9.38 44.23 2.56
CA GLY A 177 10.78 43.82 2.57
C GLY A 177 11.04 42.35 2.25
N GLN A 178 10.00 41.52 2.08
CA GLN A 178 10.16 40.12 1.68
C GLN A 178 10.37 39.98 0.16
N SER A 179 11.12 38.96 -0.24
CA SER A 179 11.41 38.70 -1.65
C SER A 179 10.19 38.17 -2.39
N CYS A 180 9.93 38.67 -3.59
CA CYS A 180 8.78 38.30 -4.42
C CYS A 180 9.16 38.17 -5.89
N THR A 181 8.35 37.43 -6.64
CA THR A 181 8.45 37.35 -8.11
C THR A 181 7.28 38.07 -8.78
N TYR A 182 6.08 37.94 -8.21
CA TYR A 182 4.85 38.52 -8.72
C TYR A 182 4.14 39.35 -7.63
N ASP A 183 3.38 40.36 -8.05
CA ASP A 183 2.60 41.22 -7.13
C ASP A 183 1.61 40.43 -6.27
N VAL A 184 1.01 39.38 -6.83
CA VAL A 184 0.03 38.53 -6.12
C VAL A 184 0.61 37.85 -4.88
N GLU A 185 1.94 37.70 -4.80
CA GLU A 185 2.59 37.12 -3.62
C GLU A 185 2.60 38.08 -2.44
N CYS A 186 2.55 39.39 -2.70
CA CYS A 186 2.61 40.42 -1.67
C CYS A 186 1.22 40.68 -1.08
N ALA A 187 1.18 41.10 0.18
CA ALA A 187 -0.07 41.52 0.79
C ALA A 187 -0.69 42.68 0.00
N PHE A 188 -2.03 42.76 0.00
CA PHE A 188 -2.80 43.67 -0.88
C PHE A 188 -2.33 45.15 -0.88
N THR A 189 -1.62 45.61 0.14
CA THR A 189 -1.10 46.97 0.26
C THR A 189 0.25 47.19 -0.43
N PHE A 190 0.96 46.13 -0.83
CA PHE A 190 2.32 46.17 -1.38
C PHE A 190 2.33 45.71 -2.85
N GLU A 191 3.34 46.18 -3.58
CA GLU A 191 3.65 45.79 -4.95
C GLU A 191 5.05 45.13 -4.98
N CYS A 192 5.25 44.19 -5.89
CA CYS A 192 6.53 43.52 -6.06
C CYS A 192 7.45 44.38 -6.93
N ILE A 193 8.22 45.26 -6.29
CA ILE A 193 9.12 46.20 -6.97
C ILE A 193 10.55 45.77 -6.70
N SER A 194 11.35 45.62 -7.76
CA SER A 194 12.75 45.19 -7.65
C SER A 194 12.91 43.90 -6.86
N SER A 195 12.03 42.91 -7.09
CA SER A 195 11.97 41.60 -6.41
C SER A 195 11.69 41.65 -4.90
N VAL A 196 11.16 42.76 -4.39
CA VAL A 196 10.83 42.94 -2.98
C VAL A 196 9.43 43.56 -2.85
N CYS A 197 8.63 43.06 -1.91
CA CYS A 197 7.33 43.66 -1.59
C CYS A 197 7.55 45.03 -0.95
N THR A 198 7.15 46.10 -1.63
CA THR A 198 7.33 47.48 -1.17
C THR A 198 6.10 48.33 -1.48
N CYS A 199 6.07 49.55 -0.95
CA CYS A 199 5.05 50.52 -1.33
C CYS A 199 5.37 51.13 -2.69
N ASN A 200 4.32 51.45 -3.47
CA ASN A 200 4.48 52.27 -4.67
C ASN A 200 5.16 53.61 -4.33
N SER A 201 5.87 54.20 -5.30
CA SER A 201 6.57 55.49 -5.23
C SER A 201 5.81 56.68 -4.59
N THR A 202 4.47 56.62 -4.54
CA THR A 202 3.60 57.68 -3.99
C THR A 202 3.19 57.44 -2.53
N ARG A 203 3.66 56.36 -1.90
CA ARG A 203 3.31 55.95 -0.54
C ARG A 203 4.55 55.63 0.28
N TYR A 204 4.46 55.76 1.59
CA TYR A 204 5.50 55.30 2.52
C TYR A 204 4.99 54.14 3.37
N TYR A 205 5.92 53.29 3.81
CA TYR A 205 5.61 52.21 4.72
C TYR A 205 5.50 52.73 6.15
N SER A 206 4.32 52.60 6.76
CA SER A 206 4.08 52.95 8.16
C SER A 206 4.29 51.72 9.03
N THR A 207 5.31 51.76 9.90
CA THR A 207 5.57 50.67 10.87
C THR A 207 4.49 50.55 11.93
N LEU A 208 3.67 51.59 12.13
CA LEU A 208 2.58 51.61 13.11
C LEU A 208 1.38 50.80 12.63
N THR A 209 1.01 50.93 11.35
CA THR A 209 -0.14 50.26 10.74
C THR A 209 0.26 49.02 9.94
N SER A 210 1.57 48.84 9.67
CA SER A 210 2.10 47.82 8.76
C SER A 210 1.50 47.90 7.36
N GLN A 211 1.17 49.12 6.90
CA GLN A 211 0.53 49.38 5.62
C GLN A 211 1.20 50.54 4.88
N CYS A 212 0.89 50.65 3.58
CA CYS A 212 1.32 51.76 2.75
C CYS A 212 0.35 52.95 2.88
N GLU A 213 0.83 54.02 3.48
CA GLU A 213 0.10 55.27 3.67
C GLU A 213 0.52 56.30 2.62
N LYS A 214 -0.40 57.19 2.23
CA LYS A 214 -0.08 58.26 1.27
C LYS A 214 0.97 59.18 1.89
N LEU A 215 1.97 59.56 1.09
CA LEU A 215 2.78 60.74 1.42
C LEU A 215 1.81 61.90 1.62
N GLY A 216 1.83 62.53 2.79
CA GLY A 216 1.06 63.75 3.00
C GLY A 216 1.40 64.73 1.88
N GLU A 217 0.38 65.34 1.27
CA GLU A 217 0.63 66.48 0.40
C GLU A 217 1.49 67.47 1.20
N PRO A 218 2.58 68.02 0.62
CA PRO A 218 3.26 69.12 1.25
C PRO A 218 2.22 70.23 1.42
N ASN A 219 1.68 70.38 2.61
CA ASN A 219 0.94 71.57 2.97
C ASN A 219 1.95 72.71 2.80
N GLU A 220 1.64 73.66 1.92
CA GLU A 220 2.44 74.86 1.66
C GLU A 220 2.65 75.75 2.91
N ASP A 221 2.15 75.34 4.08
CA ASP A 221 2.03 76.17 5.27
C ASP A 221 2.90 75.75 6.47
N THR A 222 3.82 74.79 6.34
CA THR A 222 4.70 74.43 7.47
C THR A 222 6.18 74.51 7.14
N CYS A 223 6.67 75.75 7.06
CA CYS A 223 8.03 76.11 7.45
C CYS A 223 7.94 77.29 8.42
N MET A 224 8.26 77.06 9.70
CA MET A 224 8.66 78.09 10.67
C MET A 224 9.86 77.62 11.46
#